data_AF-A0A059LD74-F1
#
_entry.id   AF-A0A059LD74-F1
#
_cell.length_a   1.000
_cell.length_b   1.000
_cell.length_c   1.000
_cell.angle_alpha   90.00
_cell.angle_beta   90.00
_cell.angle_gamma   90.00
#
_symmetry.space_group_name_H-M   'P 1'
#
loop_
_entity.id
_entity.type
_entity.pdbx_description
1 polymer ?
#
loop_
_entity_poly.entity_id
_entity_poly.type
_entity_poly.pdbx_seq_one_letter_code
_entity_poly.pdbx_strand_id
1 'polypeptide(L)'
;FYECNNDGSGFYKSCPPPLLFNDDSGLCDWPDNVICESETSAAMTLPEAVALPAAPPTPAGRAALTCASVNATTNVADAVEGCAGYAACLAGGRGYYLTCPDGQAFDQEIQQCEAAGDVQCGGAAATPSADAFSSPYDARNTTFAVYFQTWSEAWTADPSAMQLAKLPCFMNMVLLAFARPDCSYDPSSESMADTGLGFSQSPATVRGAVAALKERCPATRVLLSVGGASYTNFARMNTEAIALLVEDLGLDGADLDFEPSSP
;
A
#
# COMPACT_ATOMS: atom_id res chain seq x y z
N PHE A 1 16.67 8.02 -13.29
CA PHE A 1 18.10 7.79 -13.53
C PHE A 1 18.27 6.79 -14.67
N TYR A 2 19.43 6.73 -15.31
CA TYR A 2 19.71 5.74 -16.37
C TYR A 2 20.70 4.72 -15.85
N GLU A 3 20.39 3.45 -16.03
CA GLU A 3 21.35 2.38 -15.85
C GLU A 3 21.89 1.99 -17.23
N CYS A 4 23.21 2.10 -17.38
CA CYS A 4 23.89 1.86 -18.64
C CYS A 4 24.56 0.49 -18.64
N ASN A 5 24.35 -0.26 -19.72
CA ASN A 5 25.06 -1.49 -20.01
C ASN A 5 26.43 -1.21 -20.62
N ASN A 6 27.29 -2.22 -20.60
CA ASN A 6 28.66 -2.13 -21.14
C ASN A 6 28.71 -1.90 -22.67
N ASP A 7 27.60 -2.10 -23.38
CA ASP A 7 27.48 -1.82 -24.82
C ASP A 7 27.06 -0.38 -25.14
N GLY A 8 26.90 0.47 -24.11
CA GLY A 8 26.49 1.87 -24.22
C GLY A 8 24.97 2.07 -24.33
N SER A 9 24.16 1.01 -24.28
CA SER A 9 22.72 1.14 -24.14
C SER A 9 22.34 1.50 -22.71
N GLY A 10 21.35 2.38 -22.52
CA GLY A 10 20.85 2.76 -21.20
C GLY A 10 19.34 2.63 -21.13
N PHE A 11 18.81 2.20 -19.99
CA PHE A 11 17.37 2.15 -19.73
C PHE A 11 17.02 3.09 -18.56
N TYR A 12 15.93 3.83 -18.74
CA TYR A 12 15.42 4.74 -17.73
C TYR A 12 14.78 3.96 -16.58
N LYS A 13 15.17 4.31 -15.36
CA LYS A 13 14.57 3.82 -14.12
C LYS A 13 14.09 4.98 -13.26
N SER A 14 12.94 4.78 -12.64
CA SER A 14 12.44 5.66 -11.57
C SER A 14 12.77 5.04 -10.21
N CYS A 15 13.05 5.89 -9.23
CA CYS A 15 13.15 5.46 -7.85
C CYS A 15 11.75 5.06 -7.32
N PRO A 16 11.65 4.03 -6.46
CA PRO A 16 10.40 3.75 -5.76
C PRO A 16 9.96 5.00 -5.00
N PRO A 17 8.73 5.50 -5.21
CA PRO A 17 8.22 6.63 -4.43
C PRO A 17 8.27 6.30 -2.92
N PRO A 18 8.68 7.25 -2.04
CA PRO A 18 8.94 8.68 -2.27
C PRO A 18 10.42 9.05 -2.51
N LEU A 19 11.29 8.10 -2.90
CA LEU A 19 12.74 8.33 -3.00
C LEU A 19 13.12 9.10 -4.27
N LEU A 20 14.19 9.89 -4.20
CA LEU A 20 14.81 10.57 -5.35
C LEU A 20 16.16 9.94 -5.67
N PHE A 21 16.59 10.00 -6.92
CA PHE A 21 17.91 9.52 -7.28
C PHE A 21 18.97 10.51 -6.80
N ASN A 22 19.87 10.04 -5.95
CA ASN A 22 21.02 10.77 -5.46
C ASN A 22 22.22 10.50 -6.37
N ASP A 23 22.68 11.51 -7.12
CA ASP A 23 23.82 11.36 -8.04
C ASP A 23 25.14 11.11 -7.30
N ASP A 24 25.29 11.66 -6.09
CA ASP A 24 26.50 11.49 -5.27
C ASP A 24 26.67 10.05 -4.76
N SER A 25 25.56 9.41 -4.38
CA SER A 25 25.57 8.03 -3.87
C SER A 25 25.25 6.98 -4.93
N GLY A 26 24.71 7.40 -6.09
CA GLY A 26 24.27 6.52 -7.17
C GLY A 26 23.05 5.67 -6.83
N LEU A 27 22.32 6.00 -5.76
CA LEU A 27 21.19 5.23 -5.23
C LEU A 27 19.95 6.10 -5.06
N CYS A 28 18.79 5.45 -4.93
CA CYS A 28 17.57 6.12 -4.51
C CYS A 28 17.63 6.42 -3.01
N ASP A 29 17.52 7.70 -2.67
CA ASP A 29 17.67 8.22 -1.31
C ASP A 29 16.48 9.12 -0.96
N TRP A 30 16.35 9.47 0.31
CA TRP A 30 15.32 10.39 0.77
C TRP A 30 15.55 11.79 0.18
N PRO A 31 14.48 12.54 -0.15
CA PRO A 31 14.59 13.86 -0.77
C PRO A 31 15.51 14.83 -0.01
N ASP A 32 15.55 14.76 1.32
CA ASP A 32 16.39 15.60 2.17
C ASP A 32 17.90 15.33 1.99
N ASN A 33 18.27 14.17 1.44
CA ASN A 33 19.64 13.76 1.17
C ASN A 33 20.04 13.93 -0.31
N VAL A 34 19.10 14.35 -1.18
CA VAL A 34 19.35 14.50 -2.63
C VAL A 34 19.55 15.96 -2.98
N ILE A 35 20.77 16.30 -3.39
CA ILE A 35 21.09 17.61 -3.96
C ILE A 35 20.84 17.55 -5.46
N CYS A 36 19.64 17.94 -5.89
CA CYS A 36 19.38 18.19 -7.30
C CYS A 36 20.06 19.50 -7.70
N GLU A 37 21.26 19.45 -8.29
CA GLU A 37 21.89 20.65 -8.85
C GLU A 37 21.09 21.16 -10.07
N SER A 38 20.16 22.07 -9.82
CA SER A 38 20.08 23.27 -10.65
C SER A 38 20.70 24.39 -9.83
N GLU A 39 21.62 25.15 -10.42
CA GLU A 39 22.37 26.28 -9.84
C GLU A 39 23.78 25.93 -9.33
N THR A 40 24.73 25.68 -10.25
CA THR A 40 25.86 26.61 -10.37
C THR A 40 26.39 26.66 -11.81
N SER A 41 26.12 27.77 -12.50
CA SER A 41 27.09 28.31 -13.42
C SER A 41 27.28 29.77 -13.06
N ALA A 42 28.56 30.14 -12.98
CA ALA A 42 29.03 31.50 -12.81
C ALA A 42 28.17 32.53 -13.55
N ALA A 43 28.02 33.69 -12.93
CA ALA A 43 27.40 34.88 -13.48
C ALA A 43 27.79 35.10 -14.95
N MET A 44 26.93 34.64 -15.85
CA MET A 44 26.95 35.02 -17.24
C MET A 44 25.68 35.84 -17.45
N THR A 45 25.90 37.14 -17.67
CA THR A 45 24.85 38.14 -17.90
C THR A 45 23.86 37.63 -18.96
N LEU A 46 22.58 37.57 -18.61
CA LEU A 46 21.49 37.19 -19.52
C LEU A 46 21.49 38.09 -20.77
N PRO A 47 21.45 37.53 -21.99
CA PRO A 47 20.85 38.24 -23.10
C PRO A 47 19.33 38.29 -22.93
N GLU A 48 18.75 39.36 -23.43
CA GLU A 48 17.33 39.69 -23.39
C GLU A 48 16.45 38.52 -23.82
N ALA A 49 15.38 38.28 -23.06
CA ALA A 49 14.51 37.11 -23.16
C ALA A 49 14.00 36.89 -24.59
N VAL A 50 14.39 35.76 -25.20
CA VAL A 50 13.72 35.25 -26.39
C VAL A 50 12.41 34.64 -25.93
N ALA A 51 11.29 35.26 -26.32
CA ALA A 51 9.96 34.77 -26.02
C ALA A 51 9.80 33.33 -26.52
N LEU A 52 9.46 32.42 -25.61
CA LEU A 52 9.10 31.04 -25.94
C LEU A 52 7.88 31.03 -26.87
N PRO A 53 7.82 30.11 -27.84
CA PRO A 53 6.63 29.95 -28.66
C PRO A 53 5.42 29.62 -27.78
N ALA A 54 4.28 30.25 -28.09
CA ALA A 54 3.05 30.06 -27.35
C ALA A 54 2.70 28.56 -27.27
N ALA A 55 2.29 28.13 -26.08
CA ALA A 55 1.81 26.78 -25.84
C ALA A 55 0.72 26.40 -26.84
N PRO A 56 0.66 25.13 -27.29
CA PRO A 56 -0.43 24.67 -28.14
C PRO A 56 -1.77 24.90 -27.43
N PRO A 57 -2.84 25.25 -28.17
CA PRO A 57 -4.13 25.54 -27.57
C PRO A 57 -4.65 24.30 -26.83
N THR A 58 -4.97 24.49 -25.55
CA THR A 58 -5.66 23.52 -24.71
C THR A 58 -6.93 23.05 -25.42
N PRO A 59 -7.12 21.74 -25.66
CA PRO A 59 -8.39 21.23 -26.17
C PRO A 59 -9.56 21.71 -25.30
N ALA A 60 -10.59 22.25 -25.94
CA ALA A 60 -11.77 22.79 -25.26
C ALA A 60 -12.47 21.66 -24.48
N GLY A 61 -12.47 21.77 -23.14
CA GLY A 61 -13.02 20.78 -22.21
C GLY A 61 -12.22 20.61 -20.91
N ARG A 62 -10.94 21.02 -20.90
CA ARG A 62 -9.98 20.76 -19.81
C ARG A 62 -10.06 21.67 -18.58
N ALA A 63 -11.14 22.43 -18.40
CA ALA A 63 -11.24 23.42 -17.32
C ALA A 63 -11.45 22.81 -15.91
N ALA A 64 -11.42 21.49 -15.73
CA ALA A 64 -11.93 20.84 -14.53
C ALA A 64 -10.96 19.92 -13.76
N LEU A 65 -9.70 19.74 -14.17
CA LEU A 65 -8.71 19.09 -13.30
C LEU A 65 -8.06 20.12 -12.38
N THR A 66 -8.85 20.64 -11.44
CA THR A 66 -8.33 21.42 -10.33
C THR A 66 -8.00 20.45 -9.20
N CYS A 67 -6.75 20.45 -8.74
CA CYS A 67 -6.39 19.79 -7.49
C CYS A 67 -7.27 20.38 -6.39
N ALA A 68 -8.28 19.62 -5.97
CA ALA A 68 -9.48 20.15 -5.28
C ALA A 68 -9.20 20.78 -3.92
N SER A 69 -7.96 20.72 -3.41
CA SER A 69 -7.53 21.50 -2.26
C SER A 69 -6.05 21.86 -2.33
N VAL A 70 -5.70 23.02 -1.76
CA VAL A 70 -4.32 23.50 -1.63
C VAL A 70 -3.44 22.61 -0.72
N ASN A 71 -4.02 21.58 -0.10
CA ASN A 71 -3.32 20.61 0.76
C ASN A 71 -3.38 19.17 0.21
N ALA A 72 -3.90 18.94 -0.99
CA ALA A 72 -3.95 17.61 -1.58
C ALA A 72 -2.58 17.25 -2.20
N THR A 73 -1.88 16.31 -1.57
CA THR A 73 -0.82 15.52 -2.21
C THR A 73 -1.40 14.33 -2.98
N THR A 74 -2.73 14.22 -3.07
CA THR A 74 -3.44 13.19 -3.79
C THR A 74 -3.71 13.62 -5.23
N ASN A 75 -3.29 12.78 -6.15
CA ASN A 75 -3.50 12.91 -7.58
C ASN A 75 -4.98 12.67 -7.94
N VAL A 76 -5.44 13.34 -9.00
CA VAL A 76 -6.85 13.33 -9.44
C VAL A 76 -6.94 12.75 -10.84
N ALA A 77 -7.77 11.72 -11.04
CA ALA A 77 -7.93 11.08 -12.34
C ALA A 77 -8.66 11.99 -13.35
N ASP A 78 -8.26 11.96 -14.62
CA ASP A 78 -8.97 12.62 -15.71
C ASP A 78 -10.14 11.77 -16.20
N ALA A 79 -11.26 11.90 -15.50
CA ALA A 79 -12.48 11.16 -15.83
C ALA A 79 -13.03 11.45 -17.24
N VAL A 80 -12.66 12.57 -17.86
CA VAL A 80 -13.15 12.95 -19.20
C VAL A 80 -12.48 12.12 -20.29
N GLU A 81 -11.21 11.79 -20.10
CA GLU A 81 -10.41 10.98 -21.04
C GLU A 81 -10.27 9.53 -20.55
N GLY A 82 -11.31 9.00 -19.88
CA GLY A 82 -11.32 7.61 -19.42
C GLY A 82 -10.18 7.27 -18.46
N CYS A 83 -9.68 8.27 -17.72
CA CYS A 83 -8.57 8.16 -16.77
C CYS A 83 -7.27 7.73 -17.43
N ALA A 84 -7.14 7.87 -18.76
CA ALA A 84 -5.87 7.67 -19.46
C ALA A 84 -4.76 8.61 -18.96
N GLY A 85 -5.13 9.68 -18.25
CA GLY A 85 -4.21 10.52 -17.50
C GLY A 85 -4.79 11.03 -16.19
N TYR A 86 -3.97 11.77 -15.46
CA TYR A 86 -4.30 12.30 -14.14
C TYR A 86 -3.55 13.61 -13.88
N ALA A 87 -4.09 14.44 -13.00
CA ALA A 87 -3.38 15.57 -12.45
C ALA A 87 -2.54 15.11 -11.25
N ALA A 88 -1.23 15.21 -11.37
CA ALA A 88 -0.29 15.05 -10.26
C ALA A 88 -0.36 16.31 -9.39
N CYS A 89 -0.90 16.18 -8.17
CA CYS A 89 -1.20 17.32 -7.32
C CYS A 89 -0.07 17.60 -6.32
N LEU A 90 0.28 18.88 -6.22
CA LEU A 90 1.27 19.41 -5.31
C LEU A 90 0.61 20.33 -4.28
N ALA A 91 1.30 20.49 -3.14
CA ALA A 91 0.92 21.48 -2.14
C ALA A 91 0.81 22.88 -2.77
N GLY A 92 -0.19 23.64 -2.32
CA GLY A 92 -0.54 24.95 -2.87
C GLY A 92 -1.54 24.90 -4.03
N GLY A 93 -2.12 23.74 -4.34
CA GLY A 93 -3.19 23.59 -5.34
C GLY A 93 -2.68 23.66 -6.78
N ARG A 94 -1.37 23.50 -6.96
CA ARG A 94 -0.73 23.37 -8.27
C ARG A 94 -0.70 21.91 -8.66
N GLY A 95 -0.82 21.62 -9.94
CA GLY A 95 -0.64 20.27 -10.45
C GLY A 95 -0.22 20.29 -11.90
N TYR A 96 0.32 19.17 -12.36
CA TYR A 96 0.67 18.96 -13.76
C TYR A 96 0.03 17.67 -14.25
N TYR A 97 -0.30 17.62 -15.54
CA TYR A 97 -0.98 16.48 -16.13
C TYR A 97 0.04 15.41 -16.53
N LEU A 98 -0.21 14.18 -16.11
CA LEU A 98 0.53 13.00 -16.52
C LEU A 98 -0.40 12.03 -17.25
N THR A 99 0.15 11.28 -18.20
CA THR A 99 -0.58 10.24 -18.95
C THR A 99 -0.07 8.89 -18.47
N CYS A 100 -0.97 7.95 -18.26
CA CYS A 100 -0.61 6.57 -18.01
C CYS A 100 0.00 5.93 -19.28
N PRO A 101 0.86 4.91 -19.13
CA PRO A 101 1.34 4.12 -20.26
C PRO A 101 0.22 3.56 -21.13
N ASP A 102 0.52 3.26 -22.39
CA ASP A 102 -0.47 2.73 -23.33
C ASP A 102 -1.21 1.50 -22.77
N GLY A 103 -2.54 1.54 -22.82
CA GLY A 103 -3.41 0.48 -22.28
C GLY A 103 -3.63 0.52 -20.76
N GLN A 104 -3.14 1.56 -20.07
CA GLN A 104 -3.38 1.80 -18.65
C GLN A 104 -4.30 3.00 -18.40
N ALA A 105 -4.92 3.02 -17.23
CA ALA A 105 -5.69 4.15 -16.70
C ALA A 105 -5.27 4.42 -15.25
N PHE A 106 -5.51 5.63 -14.76
CA PHE A 106 -5.14 6.05 -13.43
C PHE A 106 -6.21 5.66 -12.41
N ASP A 107 -5.84 4.82 -11.46
CA ASP A 107 -6.69 4.46 -10.34
C ASP A 107 -6.50 5.47 -9.19
N GLN A 108 -7.59 6.15 -8.85
CA GLN A 108 -7.58 7.19 -7.83
C GLN A 108 -7.61 6.64 -6.40
N GLU A 109 -8.04 5.40 -6.16
CA GLU A 109 -8.03 4.77 -4.84
C GLU A 109 -6.61 4.38 -4.43
N ILE A 110 -5.86 3.78 -5.36
CA ILE A 110 -4.48 3.33 -5.12
C ILE A 110 -3.40 4.30 -5.59
N GLN A 111 -3.81 5.40 -6.25
CA GLN A 111 -2.94 6.51 -6.67
C GLN A 111 -1.85 6.13 -7.68
N GLN A 112 -2.13 5.18 -8.58
CA GLN A 112 -1.20 4.69 -9.59
C GLN A 112 -1.91 4.29 -10.89
N CYS A 113 -1.15 4.18 -11.99
CA CYS A 113 -1.67 3.64 -13.24
C CYS A 113 -1.75 2.11 -13.18
N GLU A 114 -2.86 1.56 -13.61
CA GLU A 114 -3.10 0.12 -13.73
C GLU A 114 -3.74 -0.20 -15.09
N ALA A 115 -3.85 -1.47 -15.47
CA ALA A 115 -4.46 -1.84 -16.75
C ALA A 115 -5.87 -1.22 -16.86
N ALA A 116 -6.17 -0.59 -18.01
CA ALA A 116 -7.38 0.22 -18.13
C ALA A 116 -8.69 -0.56 -17.90
N GLY A 117 -8.65 -1.89 -18.06
CA GLY A 117 -9.78 -2.77 -17.75
C GLY A 117 -10.07 -2.94 -16.25
N ASP A 118 -9.09 -2.67 -15.39
CA ASP A 118 -9.18 -2.84 -13.94
C ASP A 118 -9.54 -1.53 -13.21
N VAL A 119 -9.49 -0.39 -13.91
CA VAL A 119 -9.69 0.94 -13.33
C VAL A 119 -11.13 1.42 -13.51
N GLN A 120 -11.78 1.78 -12.41
CA GLN A 120 -13.12 2.38 -12.41
C GLN A 120 -13.02 3.90 -12.63
N CYS A 121 -13.03 4.31 -13.89
CA CYS A 121 -12.91 5.71 -14.24
C CYS A 121 -14.24 6.48 -14.23
N GLY A 122 -14.30 7.60 -13.51
CA GLY A 122 -15.43 8.53 -13.53
C GLY A 122 -16.52 8.14 -12.53
N GLY A 123 -16.39 8.64 -11.29
CA GLY A 123 -17.37 8.43 -10.23
C GLY A 123 -18.75 9.01 -10.55
N ALA A 124 -19.60 8.20 -11.16
CA ALA A 124 -20.96 8.04 -10.67
C ALA A 124 -20.94 6.76 -9.83
N ALA A 125 -21.52 6.82 -8.62
CA ALA A 125 -21.68 5.65 -7.75
C ALA A 125 -22.38 4.52 -8.51
N ALA A 126 -21.59 3.65 -9.13
CA ALA A 126 -22.03 2.36 -9.58
C ALA A 126 -22.11 1.49 -8.32
N THR A 127 -23.34 1.23 -7.90
CA THR A 127 -23.70 -0.01 -7.19
C THR A 127 -22.79 -1.14 -7.64
N PRO A 128 -22.27 -1.98 -6.73
CA PRO A 128 -21.32 -3.03 -7.11
C PRO A 128 -21.98 -3.94 -8.14
N SER A 129 -21.62 -3.78 -9.42
CA SER A 129 -22.05 -4.71 -10.46
C SER A 129 -21.25 -5.97 -10.23
N ALA A 130 -21.97 -7.06 -9.98
CA ALA A 130 -21.43 -8.38 -9.73
C ALA A 130 -20.88 -9.03 -11.02
N ASP A 131 -20.19 -8.27 -11.86
CA ASP A 131 -19.54 -8.78 -13.06
C ASP A 131 -18.06 -8.99 -12.77
N ALA A 132 -17.86 -10.07 -12.02
CA ALA A 132 -16.58 -10.68 -11.77
C ALA A 132 -15.80 -10.87 -13.07
N PHE A 133 -14.50 -10.58 -13.01
CA PHE A 133 -13.50 -11.23 -13.82
C PHE A 133 -13.83 -12.74 -13.87
N SER A 134 -14.22 -13.26 -15.04
CA SER A 134 -14.34 -14.70 -15.24
C SER A 134 -12.94 -15.28 -15.35
N SER A 135 -12.23 -15.30 -14.23
CA SER A 135 -11.18 -16.29 -14.04
C SER A 135 -11.85 -17.67 -14.19
N PRO A 136 -11.21 -18.65 -14.85
CA PRO A 136 -11.67 -20.03 -14.81
C PRO A 136 -11.69 -20.58 -13.37
N TYR A 137 -11.10 -19.86 -12.40
CA TYR A 137 -11.23 -20.09 -10.98
C TYR A 137 -12.32 -19.20 -10.38
N ASP A 138 -13.37 -19.83 -9.86
CA ASP A 138 -14.36 -19.14 -9.03
C ASP A 138 -13.68 -18.58 -7.78
N ALA A 139 -13.37 -17.28 -7.80
CA ALA A 139 -12.73 -16.58 -6.68
C ALA A 139 -13.58 -16.61 -5.40
N ARG A 140 -14.89 -16.92 -5.49
CA ARG A 140 -15.76 -17.12 -4.32
C ARG A 140 -15.53 -18.46 -3.64
N ASN A 141 -14.83 -19.39 -4.29
CA ASN A 141 -14.54 -20.73 -3.79
C ASN A 141 -13.04 -21.04 -3.70
N THR A 142 -12.19 -20.04 -3.97
CA THR A 142 -10.74 -20.16 -3.90
C THR A 142 -10.25 -19.47 -2.63
N THR A 143 -9.46 -20.17 -1.83
CA THR A 143 -8.81 -19.59 -0.65
C THR A 143 -7.56 -18.82 -1.07
N PHE A 144 -7.53 -17.53 -0.77
CA PHE A 144 -6.35 -16.67 -0.88
C PHE A 144 -5.83 -16.41 0.53
N ALA A 145 -4.83 -17.20 0.92
CA ALA A 145 -4.15 -17.09 2.20
C ALA A 145 -3.04 -16.02 2.13
N VAL A 146 -3.03 -15.09 3.07
CA VAL A 146 -2.03 -14.02 3.17
C VAL A 146 -1.47 -13.92 4.59
N TYR A 147 -0.16 -13.83 4.72
CA TYR A 147 0.48 -13.51 5.99
C TYR A 147 0.48 -11.99 6.20
N PHE A 148 -0.09 -11.54 7.32
CA PHE A 148 -0.10 -10.16 7.74
C PHE A 148 1.03 -9.92 8.75
N GLN A 149 2.06 -9.20 8.30
CA GLN A 149 3.23 -8.83 9.10
C GLN A 149 2.84 -7.85 10.23
N THR A 150 2.65 -8.37 11.44
CA THR A 150 2.13 -7.58 12.58
C THR A 150 3.06 -6.44 13.01
N TRP A 151 4.37 -6.58 12.82
CA TRP A 151 5.39 -5.58 13.15
C TRP A 151 5.45 -4.39 12.18
N SER A 152 4.70 -4.42 11.08
CA SER A 152 4.65 -3.32 10.10
C SER A 152 3.30 -2.58 10.12
N GLU A 153 2.42 -2.90 11.06
CA GLU A 153 1.19 -2.13 11.24
C GLU A 153 1.51 -0.73 11.78
N ALA A 154 1.04 0.28 11.08
CA ALA A 154 1.28 1.67 11.44
C ALA A 154 0.53 2.02 12.72
N TRP A 155 1.17 2.76 13.62
CA TRP A 155 0.53 3.11 14.89
C TRP A 155 -0.74 3.93 14.65
N THR A 156 -1.82 3.50 15.29
CA THR A 156 -3.11 4.19 15.35
C THR A 156 -3.88 3.71 16.57
N ALA A 157 -4.67 4.60 17.17
CA ALA A 157 -5.62 4.23 18.23
C ALA A 157 -7.01 3.88 17.66
N ASP A 158 -7.29 4.23 16.40
CA ASP A 158 -8.55 3.91 15.71
C ASP A 158 -8.44 2.53 15.03
N PRO A 159 -9.26 1.54 15.45
CA PRO A 159 -9.27 0.21 14.84
C PRO A 159 -9.59 0.23 13.34
N SER A 160 -10.47 1.12 12.89
CA SER A 160 -10.90 1.19 11.48
C SER A 160 -9.80 1.78 10.58
N ALA A 161 -8.85 2.49 11.17
CA ALA A 161 -7.73 3.09 10.46
C ALA A 161 -6.57 2.11 10.22
N MET A 162 -6.51 0.98 10.94
CA MET A 162 -5.47 -0.04 10.78
C MET A 162 -5.45 -0.63 9.37
N GLN A 163 -4.27 -0.98 8.87
CA GLN A 163 -4.12 -1.68 7.58
C GLN A 163 -4.84 -3.04 7.62
N LEU A 164 -4.78 -3.73 8.77
CA LEU A 164 -5.53 -4.98 9.00
C LEU A 164 -7.03 -4.82 8.73
N ALA A 165 -7.64 -3.74 9.23
CA ALA A 165 -9.06 -3.48 8.99
C ALA A 165 -9.38 -3.22 7.52
N LYS A 166 -8.42 -2.70 6.74
CA LYS A 166 -8.60 -2.26 5.35
C LYS A 166 -8.25 -3.32 4.31
N LEU A 167 -7.86 -4.53 4.73
CA LEU A 167 -7.53 -5.61 3.78
C LEU A 167 -8.68 -5.85 2.78
N PRO A 168 -8.39 -6.04 1.48
CA PRO A 168 -9.40 -6.34 0.47
C PRO A 168 -10.13 -7.65 0.74
N CYS A 169 -11.44 -7.73 0.43
CA CYS A 169 -12.25 -8.91 0.74
C CYS A 169 -11.89 -10.18 -0.05
N PHE A 170 -11.10 -10.07 -1.13
CA PHE A 170 -10.60 -11.25 -1.83
C PHE A 170 -9.53 -12.00 -1.01
N MET A 171 -8.87 -11.33 -0.06
CA MET A 171 -8.01 -11.95 0.94
C MET A 171 -8.89 -12.58 2.03
N ASN A 172 -9.31 -13.83 1.77
CA ASN A 172 -10.30 -14.52 2.58
C ASN A 172 -9.71 -15.43 3.68
N MET A 173 -8.38 -15.57 3.73
CA MET A 173 -7.67 -16.18 4.86
C MET A 173 -6.47 -15.30 5.22
N VAL A 174 -6.53 -14.63 6.37
CA VAL A 174 -5.50 -13.71 6.87
C VAL A 174 -4.79 -14.37 8.05
N LEU A 175 -3.47 -14.50 7.99
CA LEU A 175 -2.64 -15.12 9.02
C LEU A 175 -1.83 -14.04 9.75
N LEU A 176 -2.15 -13.76 11.01
CA LEU A 176 -1.44 -12.76 11.82
C LEU A 176 -0.06 -13.31 12.21
N ALA A 177 0.99 -12.75 11.61
CA ALA A 177 2.36 -13.20 11.69
C ALA A 177 3.18 -12.36 12.69
N PHE A 178 3.74 -12.90 13.77
CA PHE A 178 3.61 -14.26 14.29
C PHE A 178 3.45 -14.22 15.81
N ALA A 179 2.76 -15.20 16.38
CA ALA A 179 2.82 -15.49 17.81
C ALA A 179 3.92 -16.53 18.10
N ARG A 180 4.52 -16.46 19.30
CA ARG A 180 5.46 -17.49 19.76
C ARG A 180 4.70 -18.76 20.16
N PRO A 181 5.24 -19.97 19.88
CA PRO A 181 4.66 -21.20 20.37
C PRO A 181 4.54 -21.24 21.89
N ASP A 182 5.55 -20.73 22.60
CA ASP A 182 5.68 -20.69 24.05
C ASP A 182 5.23 -19.36 24.67
N CYS A 183 4.29 -18.66 24.01
CA CYS A 183 3.79 -17.37 24.47
C CYS A 183 3.11 -17.45 25.84
N SER A 184 2.97 -16.27 26.45
CA SER A 184 2.10 -16.05 27.62
C SER A 184 1.10 -14.95 27.26
N TYR A 185 -0.14 -15.09 27.73
CA TYR A 185 -1.16 -14.08 27.50
C TYR A 185 -2.17 -14.06 28.65
N ASP A 186 -2.46 -12.86 29.14
CA ASP A 186 -3.54 -12.58 30.07
C ASP A 186 -4.46 -11.53 29.42
N PRO A 187 -5.69 -11.90 29.01
CA PRO A 187 -6.64 -10.97 28.39
C PRO A 187 -6.92 -9.72 29.26
N SER A 188 -6.81 -9.82 30.58
CA SER A 188 -7.04 -8.69 31.48
C SER A 188 -5.90 -7.67 31.50
N SER A 189 -4.72 -8.03 30.96
CA SER A 189 -3.54 -7.18 30.95
C SER A 189 -3.60 -6.06 29.90
N GLU A 190 -4.48 -6.19 28.89
CA GLU A 190 -4.54 -5.30 27.71
C GLU A 190 -3.15 -5.05 27.08
N SER A 191 -2.30 -6.09 27.09
CA SER A 191 -0.91 -6.02 26.63
C SER A 191 -0.60 -7.13 25.64
N MET A 192 0.10 -6.76 24.55
CA MET A 192 0.66 -7.70 23.57
C MET A 192 2.02 -8.27 24.00
N ALA A 193 2.53 -7.89 25.18
CA ALA A 193 3.80 -8.37 25.69
C ALA A 193 3.83 -9.91 25.77
N ASP A 194 4.98 -10.49 25.46
CA ASP A 194 5.25 -11.94 25.53
C ASP A 194 4.39 -12.83 24.61
N THR A 195 3.54 -12.24 23.77
CA THR A 195 2.76 -12.97 22.75
C THR A 195 3.61 -13.35 21.53
N GLY A 196 4.57 -12.50 21.16
CA GLY A 196 5.30 -12.55 19.90
C GLY A 196 4.74 -11.64 18.81
N LEU A 197 3.47 -11.25 18.90
CA LEU A 197 2.85 -10.36 17.92
C LEU A 197 3.51 -8.98 17.98
N GLY A 198 3.88 -8.45 16.81
CA GLY A 198 4.59 -7.18 16.67
C GLY A 198 3.70 -5.94 16.65
N PHE A 199 2.42 -6.06 16.97
CA PHE A 199 1.51 -4.92 16.98
C PHE A 199 1.98 -3.86 17.99
N SER A 200 1.91 -2.60 17.57
CA SER A 200 2.10 -1.44 18.47
C SER A 200 0.79 -0.95 19.10
N GLN A 201 -0.32 -1.59 18.75
CA GLN A 201 -1.68 -1.32 19.23
C GLN A 201 -2.02 -2.21 20.43
N SER A 202 -2.99 -1.79 21.24
CA SER A 202 -3.53 -2.64 22.32
C SER A 202 -4.35 -3.81 21.75
N PRO A 203 -4.57 -4.88 22.54
CA PRO A 203 -5.47 -5.96 22.16
C PRO A 203 -6.88 -5.48 21.81
N ALA A 204 -7.44 -4.54 22.58
CA ALA A 204 -8.73 -3.94 22.24
C ALA A 204 -8.76 -3.30 20.83
N THR A 205 -7.70 -2.59 20.44
CA THR A 205 -7.64 -1.95 19.11
C THR A 205 -7.50 -2.99 17.99
N VAL A 206 -6.64 -4.00 18.17
CA VAL A 206 -6.47 -5.10 17.19
C VAL A 206 -7.79 -5.88 17.01
N ARG A 207 -8.46 -6.23 18.11
CA ARG A 207 -9.77 -6.88 18.12
C ARG A 207 -10.82 -6.06 17.36
N GLY A 208 -10.84 -4.75 17.56
CA GLY A 208 -11.71 -3.83 16.81
C GLY A 208 -11.45 -3.86 15.30
N ALA A 209 -10.17 -3.95 14.89
CA ALA A 209 -9.80 -4.00 13.48
C ALA A 209 -10.19 -5.34 12.83
N VAL A 210 -10.03 -6.45 13.55
CA VAL A 210 -10.53 -7.77 13.12
C VAL A 210 -12.05 -7.74 12.94
N ALA A 211 -12.78 -7.16 13.89
CA ALA A 211 -14.23 -7.02 13.80
C ALA A 211 -14.63 -6.16 12.58
N ALA A 212 -13.98 -5.02 12.36
CA ALA A 212 -14.24 -4.14 11.21
C ALA A 212 -13.94 -4.82 9.86
N LEU A 213 -12.86 -5.62 9.79
CA LEU A 213 -12.55 -6.43 8.60
C LEU A 213 -13.66 -7.44 8.33
N LYS A 214 -14.08 -8.21 9.34
CA LYS A 214 -15.12 -9.24 9.20
C LYS A 214 -16.50 -8.66 8.91
N GLU A 215 -16.81 -7.46 9.43
CA GLU A 215 -18.06 -6.77 9.11
C GLU A 215 -18.12 -6.40 7.61
N ARG A 216 -17.01 -5.89 7.06
CA ARG A 216 -16.93 -5.51 5.65
C ARG A 216 -16.77 -6.72 4.72
N CYS A 217 -16.09 -7.77 5.20
CA CYS A 217 -15.71 -8.97 4.46
C CYS A 217 -16.09 -10.24 5.26
N PRO A 218 -17.38 -10.62 5.33
CA PRO A 218 -17.85 -11.70 6.23
C PRO A 218 -17.33 -13.11 5.89
N ALA A 219 -16.82 -13.30 4.68
CA ALA A 219 -16.16 -14.54 4.27
C ALA A 219 -14.71 -14.64 4.75
N THR A 220 -14.07 -13.52 5.12
CA THR A 220 -12.69 -13.52 5.57
C THR A 220 -12.57 -14.26 6.91
N ARG A 221 -11.56 -15.13 6.99
CA ARG A 221 -11.13 -15.78 8.22
C ARG A 221 -9.78 -15.20 8.62
N VAL A 222 -9.62 -14.89 9.90
CA VAL A 222 -8.37 -14.37 10.46
C VAL A 222 -7.84 -15.42 11.44
N LEU A 223 -6.64 -15.93 11.20
CA LEU A 223 -5.99 -16.94 12.02
C LEU A 223 -4.76 -16.36 12.71
N LEU A 224 -4.48 -16.85 13.92
CA LEU A 224 -3.21 -16.59 14.58
C LEU A 224 -2.15 -17.51 14.00
N SER A 225 -1.11 -17.00 13.33
CA SER A 225 0.00 -17.85 12.90
C SER A 225 1.04 -17.97 14.02
N VAL A 226 1.28 -19.19 14.47
CA VAL A 226 2.17 -19.53 15.58
C VAL A 226 3.44 -20.14 15.01
N GLY A 227 4.58 -19.49 15.23
CA GLY A 227 5.88 -19.98 14.75
C GLY A 227 6.58 -19.00 13.80
N GLY A 228 6.92 -19.51 12.62
CA GLY A 228 7.80 -18.85 11.66
C GLY A 228 9.29 -19.05 11.99
N ALA A 229 10.16 -18.62 11.06
CA ALA A 229 11.59 -18.87 11.07
C ALA A 229 12.34 -18.58 12.39
N SER A 230 11.83 -17.65 13.23
CA SER A 230 12.49 -17.25 14.49
C SER A 230 11.84 -17.83 15.76
N TYR A 231 10.60 -18.33 15.71
CA TYR A 231 9.89 -18.83 16.89
C TYR A 231 9.74 -20.35 16.83
N THR A 232 10.80 -21.05 17.19
CA THR A 232 10.93 -22.51 16.96
C THR A 232 10.65 -23.37 18.20
N ASN A 233 10.33 -22.77 19.36
CA ASN A 233 10.20 -23.48 20.64
C ASN A 233 8.88 -24.25 20.81
N PHE A 234 8.45 -25.01 19.80
CA PHE A 234 7.22 -25.79 19.81
C PHE A 234 7.20 -26.90 20.88
N ALA A 235 8.37 -27.34 21.38
CA ALA A 235 8.45 -28.27 22.51
C ALA A 235 7.86 -27.71 23.82
N ARG A 236 7.72 -26.38 23.92
CA ARG A 236 7.15 -25.67 25.07
C ARG A 236 5.84 -24.98 24.71
N MET A 237 5.15 -25.46 23.68
CA MET A 237 3.94 -24.82 23.16
C MET A 237 2.89 -24.63 24.26
N ASN A 238 2.43 -23.39 24.42
CA ASN A 238 1.42 -23.01 25.38
C ASN A 238 0.06 -22.87 24.67
N THR A 239 -0.64 -23.99 24.51
CA THR A 239 -1.94 -24.03 23.83
C THR A 239 -3.00 -23.18 24.52
N GLU A 240 -2.90 -22.99 25.84
CA GLU A 240 -3.85 -22.19 26.61
C GLU A 240 -3.71 -20.70 26.27
N ALA A 241 -2.49 -20.17 26.29
CA ALA A 241 -2.24 -18.77 25.90
C ALA A 241 -2.60 -18.51 24.42
N ILE A 242 -2.31 -19.47 23.53
CA ILE A 242 -2.71 -19.39 22.11
C ILE A 242 -4.24 -19.31 21.97
N ALA A 243 -4.97 -20.15 22.70
CA ALA A 243 -6.44 -20.13 22.68
C ALA A 243 -6.99 -18.80 23.21
N LEU A 244 -6.42 -18.29 24.32
CA LEU A 244 -6.80 -16.99 24.88
C LEU A 244 -6.56 -15.84 23.88
N LEU A 245 -5.45 -15.86 23.13
CA LEU A 245 -5.20 -14.87 22.08
C LEU A 245 -6.22 -14.96 20.95
N VAL A 246 -6.54 -16.17 20.48
CA VAL A 246 -7.55 -16.39 19.44
C VAL A 246 -8.91 -15.86 19.87
N GLU A 247 -9.34 -16.19 21.10
CA GLU A 247 -10.61 -15.74 21.64
C GLU A 247 -10.65 -14.23 21.87
N ASP A 248 -9.62 -13.68 22.52
CA ASP A 248 -9.59 -12.27 22.87
C ASP A 248 -9.52 -11.38 21.63
N LEU A 249 -8.68 -11.72 20.64
CA LEU A 249 -8.59 -10.95 19.40
C LEU A 249 -9.74 -11.20 18.42
N GLY A 250 -10.67 -12.12 18.72
CA GLY A 250 -11.80 -12.44 17.87
C GLY A 250 -11.39 -13.15 16.57
N LEU A 251 -10.36 -13.98 16.62
CA LEU A 251 -9.83 -14.74 15.49
C LEU A 251 -10.65 -16.03 15.27
N ASP A 252 -10.53 -16.64 14.09
CA ASP A 252 -11.28 -17.85 13.70
C ASP A 252 -10.51 -19.16 13.98
N GLY A 253 -9.28 -19.06 14.45
CA GLY A 253 -8.44 -20.21 14.75
C GLY A 253 -6.96 -19.87 14.75
N ALA A 254 -6.13 -20.92 14.63
CA ALA A 254 -4.69 -20.79 14.57
C ALA A 254 -4.12 -21.60 13.39
N ASP A 255 -3.02 -21.10 12.85
CA ASP A 255 -2.12 -21.74 11.91
C ASP A 255 -0.82 -22.09 12.65
N LEU A 256 -0.26 -23.26 12.38
CA LEU A 256 0.99 -23.73 13.00
C LEU A 256 2.09 -23.71 11.94
N ASP A 257 2.85 -22.62 11.92
CA ASP A 257 3.97 -22.43 10.99
C ASP A 257 5.25 -23.04 11.59
N PHE A 258 5.25 -24.37 11.68
CA PHE A 258 6.35 -25.16 12.22
C PHE A 258 7.47 -25.33 11.19
N GLU A 259 8.55 -24.59 11.37
CA GLU A 259 9.76 -24.65 10.55
C GLU A 259 10.91 -25.35 11.31
N PRO A 260 11.04 -26.70 11.25
CA PRO A 260 12.13 -27.40 11.93
C PRO A 260 13.49 -27.07 11.32
N SER A 261 14.52 -26.95 12.15
CA SER A 261 15.89 -26.73 11.71
C SER A 261 16.53 -27.92 10.95
N SER A 262 15.85 -29.06 10.90
CA SER A 262 16.26 -30.27 10.18
C SER A 262 15.00 -31.02 9.68
N PRO A 263 14.48 -30.65 8.49
CA PRO A 263 13.28 -31.25 7.91
C PRO A 263 13.49 -32.67 7.37
#